data_AF-A0A7C5LGE7-F1
#
_entry.id   AF-A0A7C5LGE7-F1
#
_cell.length_a   1.000
_cell.length_b   1.000
_cell.length_c   1.000
_cell.angle_alpha   90.00
_cell.angle_beta   90.00
_cell.angle_gamma   90.00
#
_symmetry.space_group_name_H-M   'P 1'
#
loop_
_entity.id
_entity.type
_entity.pdbx_description
1 polymer ?
#
loop_
_entity_poly.entity_id
_entity_poly.type
_entity_poly.pdbx_seq_one_letter_code
_entity_poly.pdbx_strand_id
1 'polypeptide(L)'
;MAWNKEDIIEFRNLLGLDRSQFAKFLSVDTRSVIRWEKGLNKPTGTPEAILSGFREKIKKDPDSLPAIRNLISGSIEVGGLAYLIVKILDLMKIGEEGRGW
;
A
#
# COMPACT_ATOMS: atom_id res chain seq x y z
N MET A 1 12.34 10.05 -2.23
CA MET A 1 11.33 11.08 -2.60
C MET A 1 10.57 11.45 -1.35
N ALA A 2 10.35 12.72 -1.06
CA ALA A 2 9.57 13.12 0.11
C ALA A 2 8.07 13.06 -0.23
N TRP A 3 7.30 12.27 0.52
CA TRP A 3 5.84 12.25 0.43
C TRP A 3 5.25 13.58 0.95
N ASN A 4 4.41 14.24 0.15
CA ASN A 4 3.60 15.39 0.59
C ASN A 4 2.17 14.95 0.96
N LYS A 5 1.35 15.88 1.46
CA LYS A 5 -0.01 15.56 1.91
C LYS A 5 -0.91 15.15 0.74
N GLU A 6 -0.75 15.76 -0.42
CA GLU A 6 -1.51 15.46 -1.64
C GLU A 6 -1.20 14.05 -2.14
N ASP A 7 0.08 13.67 -2.21
CA ASP A 7 0.54 12.34 -2.61
C ASP A 7 -0.09 11.25 -1.72
N ILE A 8 -0.17 11.49 -0.40
CA ILE A 8 -0.70 10.53 0.55
C ILE A 8 -2.21 10.37 0.40
N ILE A 9 -2.94 11.48 0.21
CA ILE A 9 -4.39 11.46 -0.01
C ILE A 9 -4.70 10.73 -1.32
N GLU A 10 -4.01 11.09 -2.40
CA GLU A 10 -4.17 10.47 -3.72
C GLU A 10 -3.90 8.98 -3.64
N PHE A 11 -2.78 8.59 -3.03
CA PHE A 11 -2.40 7.19 -2.92
C PHE A 11 -3.39 6.37 -2.09
N ARG A 12 -3.87 6.91 -0.96
CA ARG A 12 -4.93 6.26 -0.16
C ARG A 12 -6.21 6.08 -0.98
N ASN A 13 -6.65 7.11 -1.69
CA ASN A 13 -7.83 7.05 -2.54
C ASN A 13 -7.66 6.06 -3.70
N LEU A 14 -6.45 5.99 -4.27
CA LEU A 14 -6.09 5.04 -5.32
C LEU A 14 -6.14 3.60 -4.83
N LEU A 15 -5.85 3.33 -3.55
CA LEU A 15 -6.06 2.03 -2.92
C LEU A 15 -7.51 1.77 -2.50
N GLY A 16 -8.40 2.78 -2.60
CA GLY A 16 -9.81 2.66 -2.20
C GLY A 16 -10.01 2.54 -0.68
N LEU A 17 -9.08 3.07 0.12
CA LEU A 17 -9.08 2.90 1.58
C LEU A 17 -9.58 4.15 2.31
N ASP A 18 -10.30 3.95 3.41
CA ASP A 18 -10.50 5.01 4.39
C ASP A 18 -9.23 5.23 5.24
N ARG A 19 -9.22 6.28 6.07
CA ARG A 19 -8.04 6.62 6.89
C ARG A 19 -7.68 5.55 7.90
N SER A 20 -8.67 4.86 8.48
CA SER A 20 -8.46 3.80 9.47
C SER A 20 -7.91 2.54 8.81
N GLN A 21 -8.48 2.15 7.66
CA GLN A 21 -8.01 1.03 6.86
C GLN A 21 -6.59 1.26 6.35
N PHE A 22 -6.29 2.47 5.87
CA PHE A 22 -4.95 2.85 5.44
C PHE A 22 -3.95 2.86 6.59
N ALA A 23 -4.36 3.30 7.78
CA ALA A 23 -3.54 3.24 8.98
C ALA A 23 -3.23 1.79 9.38
N LYS A 24 -4.25 0.91 9.38
CA LYS A 24 -4.07 -0.53 9.62
C LYS A 24 -3.13 -1.15 8.58
N PHE A 25 -3.33 -0.83 7.31
CA PHE A 25 -2.49 -1.28 6.21
C PHE A 25 -1.02 -0.92 6.47
N LEU A 26 -0.72 0.34 6.80
CA LEU A 26 0.64 0.78 7.12
C LEU A 26 1.12 0.42 8.53
N SER A 27 0.30 -0.27 9.33
CA SER A 27 0.55 -0.59 10.74
C SER A 27 0.90 0.65 11.59
N VAL A 28 0.15 1.74 11.41
CA VAL A 28 0.28 2.99 12.17
C VAL A 28 -1.05 3.39 12.80
N ASP A 29 -1.01 4.35 13.72
CA ASP A 29 -2.22 4.95 14.27
C ASP A 29 -2.95 5.83 13.24
N THR A 30 -4.29 5.86 13.30
CA THR A 30 -5.10 6.70 12.40
C THR A 30 -4.77 8.19 12.54
N ARG A 31 -4.35 8.65 13.73
CA ARG A 31 -3.90 10.03 13.94
C ARG A 31 -2.63 10.34 13.16
N SER A 32 -1.74 9.38 12.96
CA SER A 32 -0.54 9.56 12.13
C SER A 32 -0.93 9.86 10.69
N VAL A 33 -1.87 9.09 10.13
CA VAL A 33 -2.43 9.34 8.79
C VAL A 33 -3.08 10.72 8.71
N ILE A 34 -3.90 11.10 9.70
CA ILE A 34 -4.54 12.42 9.73
C ILE A 34 -3.49 13.55 9.76
N ARG A 35 -2.41 13.40 10.53
CA ARG A 35 -1.34 14.40 10.60
C ARG A 35 -0.59 14.52 9.28
N TRP A 36 -0.34 13.39 8.60
CA TRP A 36 0.24 13.36 7.26
C TRP A 36 -0.63 14.06 6.22
N GLU A 37 -1.93 13.75 6.18
CA GLU A 37 -2.88 14.39 5.25
C GLU A 37 -3.11 15.88 5.55
N LYS A 38 -2.84 16.33 6.78
CA LYS A 38 -2.84 17.75 7.15
C LYS A 38 -1.51 18.46 6.86
N GLY A 39 -0.47 17.73 6.44
CA GLY A 39 0.87 18.27 6.22
C GLY A 39 1.61 18.65 7.51
N LEU A 40 1.17 18.16 8.67
CA LEU A 40 1.81 18.46 9.97
C LEU A 40 3.12 17.69 10.15
N ASN A 41 3.22 16.51 9.54
CA ASN A 41 4.43 15.71 9.44
C ASN A 41 4.35 14.82 8.19
N LYS A 42 5.40 14.03 7.94
CA LYS A 42 5.48 13.08 6.82
C LYS A 42 5.73 11.66 7.31
N PRO A 43 5.35 10.62 6.54
CA PRO A 43 5.74 9.26 6.85
C PRO A 43 7.27 9.14 6.81
N THR A 44 7.83 8.40 7.76
CA THR A 44 9.26 8.11 7.86
C THR A 44 9.46 6.66 8.28
N GLY A 45 10.58 6.06 7.92
CA GLY A 45 10.90 4.67 8.30
C GLY A 45 10.01 3.65 7.58
N THR A 46 9.44 2.68 8.30
CA THR A 46 8.68 1.58 7.71
C THR A 46 7.49 2.01 6.84
N PRO A 47 6.61 2.95 7.27
CA PRO A 47 5.52 3.43 6.41
C PRO A 47 6.02 4.07 5.11
N GLU A 48 7.12 4.83 5.14
CA GLU A 48 7.70 5.45 3.96
C GLU A 48 8.22 4.39 2.97
N ALA A 49 8.88 3.35 3.48
CA ALA A 49 9.38 2.24 2.66
C ALA A 49 8.23 1.47 2.00
N ILE A 50 7.16 1.16 2.75
CA ILE A 50 5.97 0.47 2.21
C ILE A 50 5.32 1.31 1.11
N LEU A 51 5.06 2.60 1.39
CA LEU A 51 4.43 3.49 0.41
C LEU A 51 5.26 3.60 -0.87
N SER A 52 6.58 3.76 -0.74
CA SER A 52 7.49 3.88 -1.88
C SER A 52 7.54 2.58 -2.70
N GLY A 53 7.59 1.42 -2.04
CA GLY A 53 7.59 0.12 -2.70
C GLY A 53 6.30 -0.15 -3.48
N PHE A 54 5.13 0.14 -2.90
CA PHE A 54 3.88 0.01 -3.63
C PHE A 54 3.77 1.01 -4.79
N ARG A 55 4.17 2.28 -4.59
CA ARG A 55 4.15 3.29 -5.66
C ARG A 55 4.98 2.83 -6.85
N GLU A 56 6.16 2.28 -6.59
CA GLU A 56 7.03 1.74 -7.64
C GLU A 56 6.40 0.54 -8.35
N LYS A 57 5.80 -0.39 -7.60
CA LYS A 57 5.14 -1.57 -8.16
C LYS A 57 3.96 -1.19 -9.07
N ILE A 58 3.10 -0.29 -8.60
CA ILE A 58 1.95 0.22 -9.36
C ILE A 58 2.42 0.97 -10.61
N LYS A 59 3.49 1.76 -10.50
CA LYS A 59 4.06 2.46 -11.65
C LYS A 59 4.62 1.51 -12.71
N LYS A 60 5.23 0.39 -12.29
CA LYS A 60 5.75 -0.64 -13.20
C LYS A 60 4.65 -1.51 -13.80
N ASP A 61 3.55 -1.71 -13.09
CA ASP A 61 2.46 -2.59 -13.49
C ASP A 61 1.10 -2.01 -13.06
N PRO A 62 0.53 -1.07 -13.84
CA PRO A 62 -0.74 -0.43 -13.51
C PRO A 62 -1.92 -1.41 -13.48
N ASP A 63 -1.85 -2.50 -14.25
CA ASP A 63 -2.90 -3.51 -14.35
C ASP A 63 -3.02 -4.36 -13.07
N SER A 64 -2.00 -4.30 -12.19
CA SER A 64 -2.05 -4.95 -10.88
C SER A 64 -2.97 -4.24 -9.86
N LEU A 65 -3.44 -3.02 -10.15
CA LEU A 65 -4.25 -2.23 -9.20
C LEU A 65 -5.54 -2.90 -8.74
N PRO A 66 -6.38 -3.49 -9.62
CA PRO A 66 -7.59 -4.19 -9.20
C PRO A 66 -7.27 -5.40 -8.31
N ALA A 67 -6.23 -6.15 -8.64
CA ALA A 67 -5.78 -7.29 -7.85
C ALA A 67 -5.28 -6.86 -6.46
N ILE A 68 -4.50 -5.78 -6.38
CA ILE A 68 -4.04 -5.18 -5.13
C ILE A 68 -5.24 -4.73 -4.28
N ARG A 69 -6.22 -4.04 -4.86
CA ARG A 69 -7.43 -3.61 -4.15
C ARG A 69 -8.20 -4.79 -3.57
N ASN A 70 -8.40 -5.85 -4.36
CA ASN A 70 -9.09 -7.07 -3.91
C ASN A 70 -8.32 -7.79 -2.79
N LEU A 71 -7.00 -7.83 -2.89
CA LEU A 71 -6.15 -8.44 -1.87
C LEU A 71 -6.18 -7.63 -0.57
N ILE A 72 -6.15 -6.30 -0.66
CA ILE A 72 -6.24 -5.40 0.49
C ILE A 72 -7.62 -5.49 1.15
N SER A 73 -8.72 -5.45 0.38
CA SER A 73 -10.08 -5.55 0.94
C SER A 73 -10.29 -6.86 1.69
N GLY A 74 -9.79 -7.98 1.16
CA GLY A 74 -9.86 -9.28 1.84
C GLY A 74 -8.93 -9.44 3.06
N SER A 75 -7.88 -8.63 3.19
CA SER A 75 -6.87 -8.77 4.25
C SER A 75 -6.99 -7.74 5.39
N ILE A 76 -7.71 -6.64 5.18
CA ILE A 76 -7.99 -5.64 6.22
C ILE A 76 -8.80 -6.25 7.39
N GLU A 77 -9.59 -7.28 7.13
CA GLU A 77 -10.33 -8.03 8.15
C GLU A 77 -9.41 -8.84 9.09
N VAL A 78 -8.18 -9.16 8.66
CA VAL A 78 -7.25 -10.05 9.39
C VAL A 78 -6.12 -9.29 10.11
N GLY A 79 -6.02 -7.97 9.91
CA GLY A 79 -5.09 -7.11 10.65
C GLY A 79 -3.73 -6.90 9.97
N GLY A 80 -3.64 -5.80 9.21
CA GLY A 80 -2.38 -5.05 8.99
C GLY A 80 -1.21 -5.79 8.35
N LEU A 81 -1.40 -6.32 7.13
CA LEU A 81 -0.40 -7.13 6.44
C LEU A 81 0.16 -6.51 5.15
N ALA A 82 0.24 -5.18 5.02
CA ALA A 82 0.72 -4.54 3.77
C ALA A 82 2.03 -5.12 3.23
N TYR A 83 2.99 -5.42 4.11
CA TYR A 83 4.24 -6.06 3.73
C TYR A 83 4.03 -7.49 3.19
N LEU A 84 3.17 -8.30 3.80
CA LEU A 84 2.88 -9.64 3.30
C LEU A 84 2.06 -9.59 2.00
N ILE A 85 1.20 -8.60 1.81
CA ILE A 85 0.47 -8.36 0.56
C ILE A 85 1.46 -8.17 -0.60
N VAL A 86 2.48 -7.31 -0.42
CA VAL A 86 3.56 -7.15 -1.44
C VAL A 86 4.26 -8.47 -1.71
N LYS A 87 4.66 -9.18 -0.65
CA LYS A 87 5.41 -10.43 -0.77
C LYS A 87 4.60 -11.54 -1.43
N ILE A 88 3.29 -11.60 -1.19
CA ILE A 88 2.36 -12.53 -1.85
C ILE A 88 2.23 -12.20 -3.34
N LEU A 89 2.13 -10.92 -3.71
CA LEU A 89 2.09 -10.50 -5.12
C LEU A 89 3.37 -10.88 -5.88
N ASP A 90 4.54 -10.75 -5.25
CA ASP A 90 5.80 -11.19 -5.86
C ASP A 90 5.85 -12.71 -6.03
N LEU A 91 5.36 -13.48 -5.04
CA LEU A 91 5.26 -14.94 -5.14
C LEU A 91 4.30 -15.40 -6.25
N MET A 92 3.19 -14.69 -6.46
CA MET A 92 2.24 -15.02 -7.52
C MET A 92 2.81 -14.79 -8.93
N LYS A 93 3.68 -13.79 -9.12
CA LYS A 93 4.38 -13.57 -10.40
C LYS A 93 5.38 -14.68 -10.73
N ILE A 94 6.05 -15.22 -9.72
CA ILE A 94 7.01 -16.34 -9.88
C ILE A 94 6.29 -17.63 -10.35
N GLY A 95 5.02 -17.81 -9.99
CA GLY A 95 4.23 -18.98 -10.38
C GLY A 95 3.77 -18.99 -11.86
N GLU A 96 3.80 -17.85 -12.55
CA GLU A 96 3.46 -17.77 -13.98
C GLU A 96 4.67 -18.04 -14.89
N GLU A 97 5.88 -17.68 -14.46
CA GLU A 97 7.13 -17.97 -15.20
C GLU A 97 7.54 -19.45 -15.14
N GLY A 98 7.00 -20.23 -14.20
CA GLY A 98 7.34 -21.65 -14.00
C GLY A 98 6.48 -22.68 -14.73
N ARG A 99 5.54 -22.25 -15.60
CA ARG A 99 4.71 -23.16 -16.41
C ARG A 99 4.97 -23.02 -17.92
N GLY A 100 6.22 -22.80 -18.28
CA GLY A 100 6.75 -23.15 -19.60
C GLY A 100 7.35 -24.56 -19.53
N TRP A 101 6.69 -25.50 -20.20
CA TRP A 101 7.05 -26.88 -20.53
C TRP A 101 8.47 -27.37 -20.19
#